data_AF-A0A8S1EDP5-F1
#
_entry.id   AF-A0A8S1EDP5-F1
#
_cell.length_a   1.000
_cell.length_b   1.000
_cell.length_c   1.000
_cell.angle_alpha   90.00
_cell.angle_beta   90.00
_cell.angle_gamma   90.00
#
_symmetry.space_group_name_H-M   'P 1'
#
loop_
_entity.id
_entity.type
_entity.pdbx_description
1 polymer ?
#
loop_
_entity_poly.entity_id
_entity_poly.type
_entity_poly.pdbx_seq_one_letter_code
_entity_poly.pdbx_strand_id
1 'polypeptide(L)'
;MNENCIWLVGDVIITDEYDYDYLKERFANITRLSGSLKIQNTTFTDLGFLKNLTLIDQNLQKTDNPANVEIKNNLKLTNLGFSPKIDGINIEIVNNPNICISPQDLVKMTDTEQNSDKIFDVKLCENSESPESYCIIPKSGLLKDFPNYCVYLFGDLVIDENFDFANSYKLNSVIAIYGTLRIENSKIRTANFLPNLNRIYAIQQKRPPMEIIDNPYLYLMFDNHLIREIYSTLPIYITNNPRLRISSFSCMTMMTWKMANVSNNLLNCNETTDILKVPFDSTPLNSDVYFGIPRYYTMANSPADHQSDPGSQIVPNENEPAETSGESEPNEKCQSDSFANPEHEYSHSIYINSSTKHLPEIFDTIDTVKGVIMEGPSDITVHELKVFFEKIIFFQDSIIVNNTNYDDLSFLNPYLIESVKNKFTIIIMNNPNLKRIGMPIKNCRFCYGWIRIEDNPLLD
;
A
#
# COMPACT_ATOMS: atom_id res chain seq x y z
N MET A 1 -9.22 -21.74 35.98
CA MET A 1 -8.60 -22.37 34.80
C MET A 1 -7.90 -23.64 35.23
N ASN A 2 -7.85 -24.65 34.36
CA ASN A 2 -7.04 -25.86 34.57
C ASN A 2 -5.55 -25.48 34.55
N GLU A 3 -4.75 -26.02 35.47
CA GLU A 3 -3.32 -25.71 35.63
C GLU A 3 -2.49 -26.04 34.37
N ASN A 4 -2.99 -26.92 33.50
CA ASN A 4 -2.34 -27.31 32.24
C ASN A 4 -2.91 -26.60 31.00
N CYS A 5 -3.74 -25.57 31.18
CA CYS A 5 -4.24 -24.79 30.05
C CYS A 5 -3.08 -24.03 29.42
N ILE A 6 -2.92 -24.16 28.10
CA ILE A 6 -1.93 -23.41 27.30
C ILE A 6 -2.59 -22.53 26.22
N TRP A 7 -3.87 -22.78 25.95
CA TRP A 7 -4.65 -22.12 24.91
C TRP A 7 -5.98 -21.69 25.48
N LEU A 8 -6.23 -20.38 25.46
CA LEU A 8 -7.50 -19.78 25.82
C LEU A 8 -8.35 -19.56 24.57
N VAL A 9 -9.62 -19.92 24.67
CA VAL A 9 -10.61 -19.67 23.62
C VAL A 9 -11.74 -18.86 24.24
N GLY A 10 -12.03 -17.70 23.66
CA GLY A 10 -13.01 -16.73 24.15
C GLY A 10 -12.38 -15.41 24.55
N ASP A 11 -13.23 -14.49 25.02
CA ASP A 11 -12.80 -13.15 25.38
C ASP A 11 -12.24 -13.09 26.80
N VAL A 12 -11.13 -12.39 26.96
CA VAL A 12 -10.47 -12.10 28.23
C VAL A 12 -10.64 -10.63 28.54
N ILE A 13 -11.23 -10.33 29.70
CA ILE A 13 -11.43 -8.95 30.19
C ILE A 13 -10.76 -8.82 31.56
N ILE A 14 -9.86 -7.86 31.68
CA ILE A 14 -9.07 -7.58 32.88
C ILE A 14 -9.28 -6.12 33.28
N THR A 15 -9.72 -5.93 34.52
CA THR A 15 -9.94 -4.64 35.18
C THR A 15 -9.14 -4.54 36.48
N ASP A 16 -9.29 -3.44 37.21
CA ASP A 16 -8.69 -3.23 38.53
C ASP A 16 -9.24 -4.15 39.65
N GLU A 17 -10.29 -4.93 39.37
CA GLU A 17 -10.84 -5.92 40.30
C GLU A 17 -9.93 -7.15 40.48
N TYR A 18 -9.00 -7.38 39.55
CA TYR A 18 -8.11 -8.53 39.58
C TYR A 18 -6.79 -8.20 40.26
N ASP A 19 -6.35 -9.13 41.12
CA ASP A 19 -5.02 -9.08 41.72
C ASP A 19 -3.92 -9.49 40.72
N TYR A 20 -2.80 -8.77 40.71
CA TYR A 20 -1.71 -9.01 39.77
C TYR A 20 -1.05 -10.39 39.96
N ASP A 21 -0.82 -10.81 41.21
CA ASP A 21 -0.19 -12.10 41.50
C ASP A 21 -1.13 -13.26 41.15
N TYR A 22 -2.44 -13.08 41.38
CA TYR A 22 -3.45 -14.01 40.89
C TYR A 22 -3.41 -14.16 39.36
N LEU A 23 -3.36 -13.06 38.60
CA LEU A 23 -3.25 -13.11 37.14
C LEU A 23 -1.96 -13.80 36.70
N LYS A 24 -0.84 -13.50 37.36
CA LYS A 24 0.46 -14.11 37.08
C LYS A 24 0.44 -15.64 37.24
N GLU A 25 -0.24 -16.15 38.25
CA GLU A 25 -0.45 -17.60 38.43
C GLU A 25 -1.33 -18.18 37.32
N ARG A 26 -2.45 -17.51 37.00
CA ARG A 26 -3.43 -18.02 36.02
C ARG A 26 -2.94 -17.99 34.58
N PHE A 27 -2.11 -17.02 34.21
CA PHE A 27 -1.55 -16.86 32.87
C PHE A 27 -0.17 -17.51 32.71
N ALA A 28 0.37 -18.14 33.76
CA ALA A 28 1.72 -18.70 33.76
C ALA A 28 1.99 -19.67 32.60
N ASN A 29 1.00 -20.46 32.17
CA ASN A 29 1.17 -21.46 31.11
C ASN A 29 0.50 -21.07 29.78
N ILE A 30 -0.22 -19.94 29.73
CA ILE A 30 -0.97 -19.54 28.54
C ILE A 30 -0.01 -18.99 27.50
N THR A 31 -0.02 -19.61 26.32
CA THR A 31 0.80 -19.21 25.18
C THR A 31 -0.02 -18.70 24.00
N ARG A 32 -1.31 -19.07 23.92
CA ARG A 32 -2.23 -18.62 22.86
C ARG A 32 -3.57 -18.15 23.39
N LEU A 33 -4.09 -17.09 22.79
CA LEU A 33 -5.45 -16.60 22.99
C LEU A 33 -6.18 -16.51 21.64
N SER A 34 -7.30 -17.22 21.51
CA SER A 34 -8.20 -17.11 20.36
C SER A 34 -9.49 -16.38 20.78
N GLY A 35 -9.54 -15.08 20.55
CA GLY A 35 -10.60 -14.19 21.03
C GLY A 35 -10.09 -12.80 21.40
N SER A 36 -10.93 -12.00 22.04
CA SER A 36 -10.59 -10.63 22.43
C SER A 36 -9.74 -10.59 23.69
N LEU A 37 -8.86 -9.59 23.79
CA LEU A 37 -8.14 -9.25 25.02
C LEU A 37 -8.44 -7.80 25.39
N LYS A 38 -9.09 -7.56 26.52
CA LYS A 38 -9.40 -6.21 27.01
C LYS A 38 -8.75 -5.99 28.37
N ILE A 39 -7.89 -4.98 28.47
CA ILE A 39 -7.20 -4.60 29.70
C ILE A 39 -7.48 -3.12 29.94
N GLN A 40 -8.37 -2.83 30.87
CA GLN A 40 -8.95 -1.50 31.00
C GLN A 40 -9.02 -1.03 32.45
N ASN A 41 -8.73 0.26 32.65
CA ASN A 41 -8.86 0.93 33.95
C ASN A 41 -8.05 0.26 35.09
N THR A 42 -6.96 -0.45 34.79
CA THR A 42 -6.14 -1.12 35.80
C THR A 42 -5.18 -0.15 36.47
N THR A 43 -4.67 -0.55 37.64
CA THR A 43 -3.61 0.17 38.36
C THR A 43 -2.21 -0.43 38.13
N PHE A 44 -2.10 -1.40 37.22
CA PHE A 44 -0.86 -2.12 36.95
C PHE A 44 0.19 -1.21 36.29
N THR A 45 1.46 -1.49 36.59
CA THR A 45 2.62 -0.80 36.01
C THR A 45 3.12 -1.46 34.74
N ASP A 46 2.82 -2.75 34.56
CA ASP A 46 3.15 -3.61 33.44
C ASP A 46 2.09 -4.73 33.29
N LEU A 47 2.14 -5.49 32.20
CA LEU A 47 1.29 -6.65 31.95
C LEU A 47 2.12 -7.93 31.86
N GLY A 48 3.20 -8.01 32.65
CA GLY A 48 4.15 -9.12 32.66
C GLY A 48 3.54 -10.48 33.05
N PHE A 49 2.32 -10.51 33.61
CA PHE A 49 1.55 -11.75 33.77
C PHE A 49 1.22 -12.42 32.41
N LEU A 50 1.24 -11.68 31.30
CA LEU A 50 1.05 -12.18 29.93
C LEU A 50 2.35 -12.55 29.21
N LYS A 51 3.51 -12.52 29.87
CA LYS A 51 4.84 -12.68 29.21
C LYS A 51 4.99 -13.92 28.33
N ASN A 52 4.23 -14.99 28.61
CA ASN A 52 4.29 -16.26 27.88
C ASN A 52 3.33 -16.31 26.68
N LEU A 53 2.44 -15.33 26.53
CA LEU A 53 1.50 -15.21 25.42
C LEU A 53 2.28 -14.84 24.14
N THR A 54 2.30 -15.74 23.17
CA THR A 54 3.04 -15.57 21.91
C THR A 54 2.13 -15.31 20.72
N LEU A 55 0.84 -15.66 20.80
CA LEU A 55 -0.13 -15.49 19.72
C LEU A 55 -1.50 -15.06 20.26
N ILE A 56 -2.07 -14.03 19.62
CA ILE A 56 -3.48 -13.66 19.75
C ILE A 56 -4.11 -13.69 18.36
N ASP A 57 -5.15 -14.49 18.15
CA ASP A 57 -5.81 -14.66 16.85
C ASP A 57 -7.34 -14.71 16.93
N GLN A 58 -7.99 -14.50 15.78
CA GLN A 58 -9.44 -14.60 15.72
C GLN A 58 -9.90 -16.03 15.96
N ASN A 59 -11.00 -16.18 16.71
CA ASN A 59 -11.70 -17.45 16.82
C ASN A 59 -12.59 -17.68 15.59
N LEU A 60 -12.12 -18.42 14.60
CA LEU A 60 -12.87 -18.71 13.37
C LEU A 60 -14.20 -19.44 13.58
N GLN A 61 -14.43 -20.08 14.74
CA GLN A 61 -15.64 -20.87 15.01
C GLN A 61 -16.78 -20.04 15.63
N LYS A 62 -16.52 -18.80 16.03
CA LYS A 62 -17.50 -17.85 16.55
C LYS A 62 -17.09 -16.47 16.08
N THR A 63 -17.88 -15.79 15.26
CA THR A 63 -18.48 -14.48 15.60
C THR A 63 -18.94 -13.69 14.36
N ASP A 64 -20.10 -13.06 14.52
CA ASP A 64 -20.59 -11.94 13.71
C ASP A 64 -19.87 -10.61 14.02
N ASN A 65 -18.88 -10.61 14.93
CA ASN A 65 -18.13 -9.44 15.41
C ASN A 65 -16.63 -9.75 15.52
N PRO A 66 -15.74 -8.97 14.88
CA PRO A 66 -14.30 -9.22 14.93
C PRO A 66 -13.76 -9.11 16.36
N ALA A 67 -12.85 -10.02 16.73
CA ALA A 67 -12.13 -9.94 18.00
C ALA A 67 -11.22 -8.69 18.01
N ASN A 68 -10.96 -8.15 19.22
CA ASN A 68 -10.13 -6.96 19.41
C ASN A 68 -9.13 -7.14 20.58
N VAL A 69 -7.93 -6.56 20.45
CA VAL A 69 -7.01 -6.28 21.56
C VAL A 69 -7.19 -4.81 21.97
N GLU A 70 -7.65 -4.58 23.20
CA GLU A 70 -7.90 -3.24 23.75
C GLU A 70 -7.11 -3.04 25.05
N ILE A 71 -6.17 -2.10 25.07
CA ILE A 71 -5.43 -1.69 26.26
C ILE A 71 -5.71 -0.21 26.49
N LYS A 72 -6.61 0.11 27.43
CA LYS A 72 -7.15 1.48 27.57
C LYS A 72 -7.17 1.97 29.01
N ASN A 73 -6.93 3.27 29.18
CA ASN A 73 -7.13 3.98 30.44
C ASN A 73 -6.32 3.42 31.63
N ASN A 74 -5.17 2.79 31.38
CA ASN A 74 -4.29 2.27 32.42
C ASN A 74 -3.25 3.34 32.78
N LEU A 75 -3.62 4.25 33.68
CA LEU A 75 -2.84 5.47 33.96
C LEU A 75 -1.44 5.21 34.50
N LYS A 76 -1.23 4.08 35.18
CA LYS A 76 0.06 3.68 35.76
C LYS A 76 0.89 2.77 34.85
N LEU A 77 0.33 2.33 33.72
CA LEU A 77 1.00 1.41 32.81
C LEU A 77 2.18 2.10 32.14
N THR A 78 3.37 1.51 32.27
CA THR A 78 4.62 2.08 31.76
C THR A 78 5.23 1.26 30.63
N ASN A 79 4.94 -0.04 30.58
CA ASN A 79 5.40 -0.96 29.56
C ASN A 79 4.39 -2.10 29.41
N LEU A 80 4.38 -2.78 28.26
CA LEU A 80 3.49 -3.92 28.07
C LEU A 80 3.96 -5.15 28.84
N GLY A 81 5.25 -5.49 28.80
CA GLY A 81 5.77 -6.70 29.46
C GLY A 81 5.44 -8.02 28.73
N PHE A 82 4.87 -7.95 27.52
CA PHE A 82 4.63 -9.10 26.63
C PHE A 82 4.68 -8.63 25.16
N SER A 83 4.90 -9.58 24.23
CA SER A 83 5.24 -9.31 22.83
C SER A 83 4.63 -10.36 21.89
N PRO A 84 3.29 -10.49 21.83
CA PRO A 84 2.64 -11.51 21.02
C PRO A 84 2.62 -11.09 19.56
N LYS A 85 2.59 -12.08 18.67
CA LYS A 85 2.05 -11.88 17.32
C LYS A 85 0.53 -11.72 17.45
N ILE A 86 -0.03 -10.73 16.77
CA ILE A 86 -1.48 -10.51 16.71
C ILE A 86 -1.89 -10.76 15.26
N ASP A 87 -2.85 -11.64 14.99
CA ASP A 87 -3.21 -12.04 13.63
C ASP A 87 -4.71 -11.94 13.36
N GLY A 88 -5.09 -11.14 12.37
CA GLY A 88 -6.49 -10.91 11.98
C GLY A 88 -7.32 -10.13 13.00
N ILE A 89 -6.73 -9.55 14.06
CA ILE A 89 -7.46 -8.86 15.14
C ILE A 89 -7.15 -7.36 15.11
N ASN A 90 -8.16 -6.53 15.41
CA ASN A 90 -7.95 -5.10 15.59
C ASN A 90 -7.22 -4.79 16.91
N ILE A 91 -6.40 -3.75 16.92
CA ILE A 91 -5.56 -3.36 18.05
C ILE A 91 -5.86 -1.91 18.42
N GLU A 92 -6.13 -1.66 19.69
CA GLU A 92 -6.31 -0.33 20.23
C GLU A 92 -5.56 -0.16 21.56
N ILE A 93 -4.48 0.64 21.56
CA ILE A 93 -3.69 0.98 22.74
C ILE A 93 -3.72 2.49 22.93
N VAL A 94 -4.59 2.96 23.83
CA VAL A 94 -4.95 4.39 23.93
C VAL A 94 -5.16 4.83 25.37
N ASN A 95 -4.99 6.12 25.66
CA ASN A 95 -5.17 6.69 27.00
C ASN A 95 -4.31 6.03 28.10
N ASN A 96 -3.09 5.61 27.75
CA ASN A 96 -2.10 5.09 28.69
C ASN A 96 -0.89 6.06 28.74
N PRO A 97 -0.99 7.22 29.43
CA PRO A 97 -0.08 8.36 29.24
C PRO A 97 1.41 8.08 29.53
N ASN A 98 1.68 7.06 30.33
CA ASN A 98 3.03 6.67 30.75
C ASN A 98 3.59 5.48 29.96
N ILE A 99 2.80 4.86 29.06
CA ILE A 99 3.26 3.69 28.32
C ILE A 99 4.33 4.07 27.31
N CYS A 100 5.39 3.27 27.25
CA CYS A 100 6.23 3.16 26.07
C CYS A 100 6.17 1.73 25.53
N ILE A 101 6.31 1.59 24.22
CA ILE A 101 6.38 0.32 23.51
C ILE A 101 7.72 0.25 22.78
N SER A 102 8.35 -0.93 22.78
CA SER A 102 9.58 -1.13 22.03
C SER A 102 9.30 -1.17 20.52
N PRO A 103 10.25 -0.74 19.67
CA PRO A 103 10.17 -0.89 18.21
C PRO A 103 9.78 -2.30 17.76
N GLN A 104 10.30 -3.34 18.42
CA GLN A 104 10.05 -4.74 18.07
C GLN A 104 8.63 -5.19 18.39
N ASP A 105 8.09 -4.75 19.52
CA ASP A 105 6.72 -5.08 19.89
C ASP A 105 5.74 -4.43 18.91
N LEU A 106 5.98 -3.17 18.52
CA LEU A 106 5.20 -2.50 17.48
C LEU A 106 5.24 -3.25 16.16
N VAL A 107 6.43 -3.67 15.69
CA VAL A 107 6.55 -4.44 14.45
C VAL A 107 5.81 -5.76 14.55
N LYS A 108 6.03 -6.56 15.60
CA LYS A 108 5.33 -7.84 15.76
C LYS A 108 3.82 -7.72 15.85
N MET A 109 3.32 -6.66 16.50
CA MET A 109 1.90 -6.40 16.61
C MET A 109 1.27 -5.93 15.30
N THR A 110 2.06 -5.33 14.41
CA THR A 110 1.57 -4.78 13.13
C THR A 110 1.91 -5.63 11.92
N ASP A 111 2.79 -6.62 12.06
CA ASP A 111 3.20 -7.58 11.04
C ASP A 111 2.11 -8.66 10.83
N THR A 112 1.01 -8.23 10.22
CA THR A 112 -0.18 -9.03 9.95
C THR A 112 -0.39 -9.11 8.44
N GLU A 113 -0.76 -10.30 7.94
CA GLU A 113 -1.14 -10.45 6.52
C GLU A 113 -2.58 -10.00 6.28
N GLN A 114 -3.38 -9.87 7.34
CA GLN A 114 -4.78 -9.50 7.29
C GLN A 114 -4.95 -8.02 7.62
N ASN A 115 -5.87 -7.36 6.89
CA ASN A 115 -6.31 -6.01 7.18
C ASN A 115 -7.06 -6.00 8.51
N SER A 116 -6.43 -5.48 9.56
CA SER A 116 -7.07 -5.20 10.84
C SER A 116 -6.83 -3.77 11.25
N ASP A 117 -7.76 -3.19 11.99
CA ASP A 117 -7.65 -1.83 12.46
C ASP A 117 -6.58 -1.69 13.54
N LYS A 118 -5.73 -0.66 13.41
CA LYS A 118 -4.61 -0.41 14.32
C LYS A 118 -4.67 1.04 14.81
N ILE A 119 -4.96 1.23 16.09
CA ILE A 119 -5.06 2.54 16.74
C ILE A 119 -4.08 2.59 17.91
N PHE A 120 -3.16 3.54 17.85
CA PHE A 120 -2.12 3.71 18.86
C PHE A 120 -2.06 5.15 19.36
N ASP A 121 -1.88 5.31 20.67
CA ASP A 121 -1.43 6.54 21.32
C ASP A 121 -0.33 6.20 22.34
N VAL A 122 0.88 5.97 21.81
CA VAL A 122 2.00 5.37 22.55
C VAL A 122 3.31 6.11 22.30
N LYS A 123 4.25 5.98 23.23
CA LYS A 123 5.64 6.46 23.08
C LYS A 123 6.56 5.30 22.69
N LEU A 124 7.71 5.61 22.10
CA LEU A 124 8.78 4.63 21.90
C LEU A 124 9.68 4.60 23.14
N CYS A 125 10.12 3.42 23.55
CA CYS A 125 11.09 3.29 24.63
C CYS A 125 12.51 3.65 24.12
N GLU A 126 13.23 4.56 24.80
CA GLU A 126 14.55 5.05 24.35
C GLU A 126 15.69 4.01 24.47
N ASN A 127 15.52 2.93 25.24
CA ASN A 127 16.58 1.98 25.61
C ASN A 127 16.34 0.53 25.12
N SER A 128 15.58 0.33 24.05
CA SER A 128 15.42 -1.00 23.48
C SER A 128 16.65 -1.35 22.63
N GLU A 129 17.37 -2.41 22.99
CA GLU A 129 18.28 -3.06 22.03
C GLU A 129 17.44 -3.46 20.82
N SER A 130 17.68 -2.86 19.65
CA SER A 130 16.92 -3.15 18.43
C SER A 130 17.84 -3.64 17.31
N PRO A 131 17.35 -4.52 16.41
CA PRO A 131 18.14 -4.94 15.27
C PRO A 131 18.58 -3.72 14.45
N GLU A 132 19.72 -3.80 13.77
CA GLU A 132 20.27 -2.67 12.99
C GLU A 132 19.30 -2.14 11.92
N SER A 133 18.37 -2.97 11.44
CA SER A 133 17.33 -2.59 10.49
C SER A 133 16.20 -1.75 11.10
N TYR A 134 16.18 -1.56 12.43
CA TYR A 134 15.20 -0.78 13.18
C TYR A 134 15.84 0.55 13.58
N CYS A 135 15.49 1.60 12.86
CA CYS A 135 16.13 2.90 13.00
C CYS A 135 15.19 3.88 13.70
N ILE A 136 15.58 4.33 14.89
CA ILE A 136 14.96 5.49 15.53
C ILE A 136 15.53 6.74 14.87
N ILE A 137 14.64 7.65 14.45
CA ILE A 137 15.05 8.92 13.85
C ILE A 137 15.90 9.69 14.87
N PRO A 138 17.15 10.07 14.55
CA PRO A 138 18.03 10.82 15.44
C PRO A 138 17.40 12.14 15.89
N LYS A 139 17.72 12.57 17.12
CA LYS A 139 17.26 13.86 17.67
C LYS A 139 17.70 15.07 16.82
N SER A 140 18.76 14.93 16.02
CA SER A 140 19.22 15.95 15.07
C SER A 140 18.27 16.13 13.88
N GLY A 141 17.49 15.10 13.54
CA GLY A 141 16.65 15.07 12.34
C GLY A 141 17.42 14.96 11.02
N LEU A 142 18.76 14.88 11.05
CA LEU A 142 19.60 14.90 9.85
C LEU A 142 19.85 13.49 9.31
N LEU A 143 19.65 13.29 8.00
CA LEU A 143 19.88 12.00 7.34
C LEU A 143 21.33 11.51 7.42
N LYS A 144 22.31 12.42 7.45
CA LYS A 144 23.72 12.03 7.67
C LYS A 144 23.94 11.23 8.96
N ASP A 145 23.09 11.44 9.97
CA ASP A 145 23.17 10.75 11.27
C ASP A 145 22.34 9.46 11.30
N PHE A 146 21.58 9.16 10.24
CA PHE A 146 20.81 7.91 10.13
C PHE A 146 21.76 6.72 9.96
N PRO A 147 21.46 5.56 10.57
CA PRO A 147 22.10 4.30 10.22
C PRO A 147 21.92 3.96 8.74
N ASN A 148 22.82 3.14 8.19
CA ASN A 148 22.61 2.56 6.87
C ASN A 148 21.63 1.37 6.98
N TYR A 149 20.94 1.05 5.87
CA TYR A 149 20.08 -0.15 5.75
C TYR A 149 18.85 -0.16 6.67
N CYS A 150 18.33 1.02 7.03
CA CYS A 150 17.07 1.12 7.75
C CYS A 150 15.91 0.53 6.94
N VAL A 151 15.23 -0.46 7.53
CA VAL A 151 14.02 -1.09 6.95
C VAL A 151 12.77 -0.56 7.64
N TYR A 152 12.83 -0.43 8.97
CA TYR A 152 11.78 0.11 9.81
C TYR A 152 12.24 1.42 10.42
N LEU A 153 11.50 2.49 10.15
CA LEU A 153 11.80 3.81 10.70
C LEU A 153 10.84 4.12 11.85
N PHE A 154 11.36 4.62 12.97
CA PHE A 154 10.59 4.95 14.16
C PHE A 154 10.75 6.44 14.49
N GLY A 155 9.64 7.18 14.43
CA GLY A 155 9.59 8.64 14.57
C GLY A 155 9.03 9.34 13.32
N ASP A 156 8.97 10.67 13.38
CA ASP A 156 8.46 11.50 12.30
C ASP A 156 9.56 11.87 11.30
N LEU A 157 9.38 11.47 10.04
CA LEU A 157 10.28 11.80 8.94
C LEU A 157 9.81 13.11 8.29
N VAL A 158 10.66 14.14 8.35
CA VAL A 158 10.38 15.47 7.79
C VAL A 158 11.29 15.73 6.59
N ILE A 159 10.68 16.08 5.47
CA ILE A 159 11.33 16.49 4.22
C ILE A 159 10.94 17.93 3.94
N ASP A 160 11.91 18.84 4.01
CA ASP A 160 11.67 20.28 3.90
C ASP A 160 12.66 20.97 2.94
N GLU A 161 12.77 22.30 3.02
CA GLU A 161 13.72 23.08 2.22
C GLU A 161 15.20 22.75 2.48
N ASN A 162 15.50 22.13 3.62
CA ASN A 162 16.84 21.75 4.07
C ASN A 162 17.13 20.26 3.84
N PHE A 163 16.29 19.57 3.07
CA PHE A 163 16.43 18.14 2.81
C PHE A 163 17.84 17.76 2.30
N ASP A 164 18.44 16.79 2.99
CA ASP A 164 19.80 16.31 2.73
C ASP A 164 19.81 15.31 1.57
N PHE A 165 19.84 15.82 0.34
CA PHE A 165 19.89 15.01 -0.86
C PHE A 165 21.08 14.04 -0.89
N ALA A 166 22.23 14.44 -0.34
CA ALA A 166 23.46 13.64 -0.36
C ALA A 166 23.33 12.35 0.46
N ASN A 167 22.50 12.35 1.50
CA ASN A 167 22.25 11.20 2.36
C ASN A 167 20.88 10.54 2.15
N SER A 168 20.14 10.97 1.12
CA SER A 168 18.79 10.44 0.81
C SER A 168 18.78 8.93 0.49
N TYR A 169 19.90 8.37 0.01
CA TYR A 169 20.07 6.94 -0.25
C TYR A 169 19.83 6.05 0.98
N LYS A 170 19.96 6.59 2.21
CA LYS A 170 19.70 5.84 3.44
C LYS A 170 18.23 5.48 3.65
N LEU A 171 17.33 6.19 2.96
CA LEU A 171 15.89 5.91 2.97
C LEU A 171 15.48 4.83 1.95
N ASN A 172 16.40 4.38 1.09
CA ASN A 172 16.10 3.48 -0.01
C ASN A 172 15.50 2.13 0.44
N SER A 173 15.96 1.60 1.58
CA SER A 173 15.50 0.32 2.12
C SER A 173 14.28 0.42 3.03
N VAL A 174 13.78 1.64 3.30
CA VAL A 174 12.67 1.85 4.23
C VAL A 174 11.39 1.29 3.62
N ILE A 175 10.79 0.34 4.35
CA ILE A 175 9.53 -0.32 3.99
C ILE A 175 8.38 0.22 4.84
N ALA A 176 8.65 0.54 6.11
CA ALA A 176 7.63 1.06 7.01
C ALA A 176 8.12 2.24 7.87
N ILE A 177 7.20 3.17 8.14
CA ILE A 177 7.39 4.29 9.06
C ILE A 177 6.39 4.15 10.22
N TYR A 178 6.89 4.08 11.45
CA TYR A 178 6.12 4.15 12.69
C TYR A 178 6.19 5.59 13.23
N GLY A 179 5.31 6.44 12.71
CA GLY A 179 5.29 7.87 12.93
C GLY A 179 4.60 8.58 11.76
N THR A 180 4.98 9.83 11.53
CA THR A 180 4.44 10.70 10.48
C THR A 180 5.44 10.85 9.34
N LEU A 181 4.98 10.79 8.09
CA LEU A 181 5.73 11.26 6.94
C LEU A 181 5.28 12.67 6.55
N ARG A 182 6.14 13.66 6.71
CA ARG A 182 5.85 15.05 6.34
C ARG A 182 6.77 15.53 5.23
N ILE A 183 6.20 16.02 4.14
CA ILE A 183 6.90 16.66 3.03
C ILE A 183 6.31 18.06 2.91
N GLU A 184 7.03 19.08 3.37
CA GLU A 184 6.51 20.44 3.47
C GLU A 184 7.50 21.49 2.98
N ASN A 185 7.04 22.49 2.24
CA ASN A 185 7.88 23.61 1.79
C ASN A 185 9.21 23.18 1.14
N SER A 186 9.24 22.01 0.51
CA SER A 186 10.48 21.41 0.04
C SER A 186 10.80 21.83 -1.39
N LYS A 187 12.08 21.65 -1.76
CA LYS A 187 12.57 21.87 -3.13
C LYS A 187 12.64 20.57 -3.93
N ILE A 188 12.17 19.45 -3.38
CA ILE A 188 12.19 18.16 -4.07
C ILE A 188 11.18 18.20 -5.22
N ARG A 189 11.51 17.54 -6.33
CA ARG A 189 10.57 17.34 -7.44
C ARG A 189 9.92 15.96 -7.42
N THR A 190 10.61 14.99 -6.80
CA THR A 190 10.16 13.61 -6.64
C THR A 190 10.48 13.09 -5.24
N ALA A 191 9.67 12.15 -4.73
CA ALA A 191 9.91 11.44 -3.47
C ALA A 191 10.45 9.99 -3.68
N ASN A 192 11.11 9.74 -4.81
CA ASN A 192 11.62 8.40 -5.20
C ASN A 192 12.76 7.86 -4.32
N PHE A 193 13.25 8.63 -3.35
CA PHE A 193 14.19 8.17 -2.33
C PHE A 193 13.54 7.23 -1.29
N LEU A 194 12.21 7.04 -1.35
CA LEU A 194 11.43 6.05 -0.60
C LEU A 194 10.81 5.00 -1.53
N PRO A 195 11.58 4.29 -2.37
CA PRO A 195 11.02 3.43 -3.42
C PRO A 195 10.38 2.14 -2.90
N ASN A 196 10.64 1.76 -1.65
CA ASN A 196 10.11 0.54 -1.04
C ASN A 196 9.04 0.81 0.04
N LEU A 197 8.73 2.09 0.29
CA LEU A 197 7.79 2.47 1.34
C LEU A 197 6.40 1.93 1.01
N ASN A 198 5.90 1.05 1.86
CA ASN A 198 4.56 0.49 1.70
C ASN A 198 3.69 0.59 2.95
N ARG A 199 4.24 0.99 4.09
CA ARG A 199 3.55 0.99 5.38
C ARG A 199 3.79 2.27 6.16
N ILE A 200 2.74 2.89 6.68
CA ILE A 200 2.84 4.04 7.59
C ILE A 200 1.86 3.86 8.75
N TYR A 201 2.37 3.86 9.97
CA TYR A 201 1.60 3.69 11.20
C TYR A 201 1.73 4.94 12.07
N ALA A 202 0.67 5.72 12.18
CA ALA A 202 0.63 6.79 13.17
C ALA A 202 0.53 6.18 14.58
N ILE A 203 1.62 6.27 15.34
CA ILE A 203 1.68 5.76 16.72
C ILE A 203 1.16 6.76 17.76
N GLN A 204 0.69 7.93 17.32
CA GLN A 204 0.13 9.01 18.14
C GLN A 204 -1.20 9.47 17.54
N GLN A 205 -2.27 9.54 18.35
CA GLN A 205 -3.62 9.82 17.84
C GLN A 205 -3.81 11.23 17.26
N LYS A 206 -2.99 12.20 17.67
CA LYS A 206 -3.13 13.61 17.28
C LYS A 206 -2.26 14.00 16.09
N ARG A 207 -1.61 13.04 15.44
CA ARG A 207 -0.76 13.29 14.28
C ARG A 207 -1.29 12.57 13.03
N PRO A 208 -1.48 13.28 11.92
CA PRO A 208 -1.75 12.64 10.64
C PRO A 208 -0.61 11.65 10.31
N PRO A 209 -0.89 10.53 9.63
CA PRO A 209 0.18 9.61 9.25
C PRO A 209 1.03 10.18 8.11
N MET A 210 0.45 11.08 7.29
CA MET A 210 1.13 11.70 6.17
C MET A 210 0.60 13.10 5.89
N GLU A 211 1.54 14.02 5.62
CA GLU A 211 1.29 15.40 5.26
C GLU A 211 2.22 15.80 4.09
N ILE A 212 1.66 16.17 2.94
CA ILE A 212 2.40 16.63 1.76
C ILE A 212 1.84 18.00 1.36
N ILE A 213 2.50 19.06 1.82
CA ILE A 213 1.91 20.40 1.88
C ILE A 213 2.87 21.45 1.30
N ASP A 214 2.36 22.35 0.46
CA ASP A 214 3.12 23.53 -0.01
C ASP A 214 4.44 23.19 -0.72
N ASN A 215 4.49 22.13 -1.55
CA ASN A 215 5.67 21.79 -2.33
C ASN A 215 5.53 22.25 -3.79
N PRO A 216 6.07 23.43 -4.17
CA PRO A 216 5.82 24.03 -5.48
C PRO A 216 6.39 23.25 -6.67
N TYR A 217 7.39 22.40 -6.42
CA TYR A 217 8.10 21.66 -7.47
C TYR A 217 7.80 20.16 -7.49
N LEU A 218 7.13 19.63 -6.46
CA LEU A 218 6.81 18.21 -6.35
C LEU A 218 5.78 17.83 -7.42
N TYR A 219 6.16 16.94 -8.33
CA TYR A 219 5.27 16.44 -9.39
C TYR A 219 5.01 14.94 -9.29
N LEU A 220 5.81 14.21 -8.52
CA LEU A 220 5.68 12.76 -8.33
C LEU A 220 6.02 12.38 -6.88
N MET A 221 5.11 11.66 -6.22
CA MET A 221 5.38 11.04 -4.91
C MET A 221 6.25 9.79 -5.06
N PHE A 222 6.44 9.04 -3.99
CA PHE A 222 6.92 7.65 -4.07
C PHE A 222 5.86 6.79 -4.78
N ASP A 223 6.25 5.59 -5.22
CA ASP A 223 5.34 4.65 -5.86
C ASP A 223 4.22 4.23 -4.89
N ASN A 224 3.04 4.81 -5.10
CA ASN A 224 1.89 4.57 -4.24
C ASN A 224 1.16 3.26 -4.56
N HIS A 225 1.48 2.58 -5.66
CA HIS A 225 0.99 1.22 -5.93
C HIS A 225 1.60 0.23 -4.94
N LEU A 226 2.76 0.56 -4.37
CA LEU A 226 3.39 -0.23 -3.32
C LEU A 226 2.74 0.00 -1.97
N ILE A 227 2.05 1.11 -1.71
CA ILE A 227 1.43 1.39 -0.41
C ILE A 227 0.40 0.33 -0.08
N ARG A 228 0.68 -0.48 0.93
CA ARG A 228 -0.14 -1.58 1.44
C ARG A 228 -0.93 -1.22 2.67
N GLU A 229 -0.46 -0.31 3.51
CA GLU A 229 -1.10 -0.03 4.81
C GLU A 229 -0.78 1.40 5.27
N ILE A 230 -1.80 2.22 5.50
CA ILE A 230 -1.65 3.48 6.24
C ILE A 230 -2.68 3.52 7.36
N TYR A 231 -2.21 3.55 8.60
CA TYR A 231 -3.07 3.52 9.78
C TYR A 231 -3.01 4.82 10.57
N SER A 232 -4.17 5.45 10.73
CA SER A 232 -4.40 6.58 11.63
C SER A 232 -5.91 6.83 11.79
N THR A 233 -6.27 7.50 12.89
CA THR A 233 -7.63 8.05 13.12
C THR A 233 -7.82 9.42 12.45
N LEU A 234 -6.75 9.98 11.89
CA LEU A 234 -6.72 11.24 11.16
C LEU A 234 -6.57 10.98 9.65
N PRO A 235 -7.09 11.89 8.81
CA PRO A 235 -6.91 11.77 7.37
C PRO A 235 -5.46 12.09 7.00
N ILE A 236 -5.07 11.72 5.78
CA ILE A 236 -3.87 12.22 5.13
C ILE A 236 -4.17 13.59 4.52
N TYR A 237 -3.17 14.47 4.48
CA TYR A 237 -3.27 15.77 3.85
C TYR A 237 -2.30 15.87 2.68
N ILE A 238 -2.81 16.13 1.47
CA ILE A 238 -2.00 16.43 0.28
C ILE A 238 -2.53 17.70 -0.33
N THR A 239 -1.93 18.84 0.02
CA THR A 239 -2.51 20.14 -0.33
C THR A 239 -1.48 21.13 -0.87
N ASN A 240 -1.90 21.99 -1.80
CA ASN A 240 -1.07 23.07 -2.34
C ASN A 240 0.23 22.59 -3.02
N ASN A 241 0.17 21.48 -3.76
CA ASN A 241 1.30 21.00 -4.56
C ASN A 241 0.97 21.19 -6.06
N PRO A 242 1.22 22.38 -6.64
CA PRO A 242 0.66 22.80 -7.92
C PRO A 242 1.13 21.98 -9.14
N ARG A 243 2.12 21.10 -8.98
CA ARG A 243 2.61 20.20 -10.04
C ARG A 243 2.28 18.73 -9.77
N LEU A 244 1.79 18.40 -8.56
CA LEU A 244 1.54 17.04 -8.14
C LEU A 244 0.20 16.55 -8.66
N ARG A 245 0.19 15.37 -9.27
CA ARG A 245 -1.03 14.69 -9.67
C ARG A 245 -1.34 13.58 -8.70
N ILE A 246 -2.54 13.61 -8.13
CA ILE A 246 -3.06 12.53 -7.29
C ILE A 246 -4.24 11.93 -8.02
N SER A 247 -4.09 10.69 -8.51
CA SER A 247 -5.19 9.96 -9.14
C SER A 247 -6.22 9.54 -8.11
N SER A 248 -7.46 9.28 -8.53
CA SER A 248 -8.49 8.68 -7.67
C SER A 248 -8.01 7.37 -7.04
N PHE A 249 -7.27 6.55 -7.79
CA PHE A 249 -6.63 5.34 -7.28
C PHE A 249 -5.68 5.62 -6.11
N SER A 250 -4.80 6.61 -6.27
CA SER A 250 -3.86 7.07 -5.23
C SER A 250 -4.62 7.43 -3.95
N CYS A 251 -5.74 8.12 -4.07
CA CYS A 251 -6.57 8.50 -2.93
C CYS A 251 -7.15 7.29 -2.20
N MET A 252 -7.55 6.24 -2.94
CA MET A 252 -8.13 5.03 -2.36
C MET A 252 -7.09 4.21 -1.57
N THR A 253 -5.87 4.06 -2.09
CA THR A 253 -4.82 3.29 -1.39
C THR A 253 -4.27 4.01 -0.16
N MET A 254 -4.39 5.34 -0.16
CA MET A 254 -3.97 6.24 0.91
C MET A 254 -5.09 6.55 1.92
N MET A 255 -6.26 5.90 1.82
CA MET A 255 -7.30 6.09 2.83
C MET A 255 -6.86 5.53 4.19
N THR A 256 -7.14 6.30 5.24
CA THR A 256 -7.06 5.84 6.62
C THR A 256 -8.49 5.47 7.07
N TRP A 257 -8.81 5.64 8.35
CA TRP A 257 -10.20 5.68 8.81
C TRP A 257 -11.00 6.86 8.26
N LYS A 258 -10.33 7.82 7.63
CA LYS A 258 -10.91 8.98 6.98
C LYS A 258 -10.39 9.08 5.56
N MET A 259 -11.22 9.63 4.67
CA MET A 259 -10.80 9.97 3.32
C MET A 259 -9.62 10.96 3.36
N ALA A 260 -8.67 10.79 2.44
CA ALA A 260 -7.58 11.74 2.26
C ALA A 260 -8.13 13.11 1.88
N ASN A 261 -7.57 14.16 2.50
CA ASN A 261 -7.85 15.54 2.13
C ASN A 261 -6.85 15.97 1.05
N VAL A 262 -7.31 15.99 -0.19
CA VAL A 262 -6.49 16.33 -1.36
C VAL A 262 -7.09 17.53 -2.05
N SER A 263 -6.37 18.66 -2.04
CA SER A 263 -6.86 19.92 -2.62
C SER A 263 -5.74 20.82 -3.13
N ASN A 264 -6.03 21.70 -4.09
CA ASN A 264 -5.06 22.65 -4.65
C ASN A 264 -3.78 21.99 -5.21
N ASN A 265 -3.90 20.76 -5.73
CA ASN A 265 -2.84 20.11 -6.51
C ASN A 265 -3.11 20.26 -8.02
N LEU A 266 -2.21 19.76 -8.87
CA LEU A 266 -2.44 19.74 -10.32
C LEU A 266 -3.62 18.84 -10.71
N LEU A 267 -3.82 17.76 -9.95
CA LEU A 267 -4.98 16.88 -10.03
C LEU A 267 -5.32 16.39 -8.62
N ASN A 268 -6.58 16.56 -8.20
CA ASN A 268 -7.07 16.11 -6.90
C ASN A 268 -7.93 14.83 -7.01
N CYS A 269 -8.27 14.24 -5.86
CA CYS A 269 -9.18 13.09 -5.82
C CYS A 269 -10.50 13.44 -6.54
N ASN A 270 -10.96 12.55 -7.41
CA ASN A 270 -12.24 12.66 -8.13
C ASN A 270 -12.31 13.72 -9.22
N GLU A 271 -11.20 14.39 -9.55
CA GLU A 271 -11.10 15.18 -10.77
C GLU A 271 -10.81 14.25 -11.95
N THR A 272 -11.64 14.28 -12.98
CA THR A 272 -11.38 13.53 -14.22
C THR A 272 -10.23 14.17 -14.98
N THR A 273 -9.33 13.34 -15.52
CA THR A 273 -8.22 13.79 -16.34
C THR A 273 -8.74 14.36 -17.66
N ASP A 274 -9.05 15.65 -17.70
CA ASP A 274 -8.79 16.37 -18.93
C ASP A 274 -7.31 16.21 -19.22
N ILE A 275 -6.94 15.94 -20.47
CA ILE A 275 -5.55 15.82 -20.92
C ILE A 275 -4.91 17.22 -20.79
N LEU A 276 -4.60 17.63 -19.56
CA LEU A 276 -3.76 18.77 -19.28
C LEU A 276 -2.38 18.36 -19.78
N LYS A 277 -2.00 18.94 -20.93
CA LYS A 277 -0.62 18.88 -21.45
C LYS A 277 0.30 19.26 -20.29
N VAL A 278 1.02 18.28 -19.77
CA VAL A 278 2.10 18.53 -18.81
C VAL A 278 3.06 19.46 -19.53
N PRO A 279 3.34 20.67 -19.04
CA PRO A 279 4.45 21.45 -19.57
C PRO A 279 5.68 20.58 -19.37
N PHE A 280 6.29 20.15 -20.47
CA PHE A 280 7.51 19.37 -20.42
C PHE A 280 8.55 20.23 -19.69
N ASP A 281 8.89 19.86 -18.46
CA ASP A 281 9.91 20.56 -17.69
C ASP A 281 11.27 20.12 -18.26
N SER A 282 11.80 20.93 -19.18
CA SER A 282 13.09 20.70 -19.82
C SER A 282 14.28 21.03 -18.90
N THR A 283 14.04 21.38 -17.63
CA THR A 283 15.14 21.56 -16.69
C THR A 283 15.72 20.19 -16.31
N PRO A 284 16.99 19.92 -16.65
CA PRO A 284 17.67 18.74 -16.12
C PRO A 284 17.69 18.87 -14.60
N LEU A 285 17.86 17.74 -13.89
CA LEU A 285 17.92 17.63 -12.42
C LEU A 285 16.58 17.30 -11.74
N ASN A 286 16.15 16.06 -11.95
CA ASN A 286 15.76 15.15 -10.85
C ASN A 286 15.90 13.66 -11.25
N SER A 287 16.13 13.37 -12.54
CA SER A 287 16.64 12.08 -13.01
C SER A 287 18.06 11.77 -12.54
N ASP A 288 18.83 12.79 -12.14
CA ASP A 288 20.28 12.67 -11.99
C ASP A 288 20.76 12.45 -10.55
N VAL A 289 19.85 12.28 -9.58
CA VAL A 289 20.21 11.86 -8.21
C VAL A 289 20.09 10.34 -8.03
N TYR A 290 20.02 9.57 -9.13
CA TYR A 290 20.16 8.11 -9.13
C TYR A 290 21.62 7.61 -9.07
N PHE A 291 22.58 8.47 -8.73
CA PHE A 291 23.99 8.09 -8.51
C PHE A 291 24.35 7.75 -7.05
N GLY A 292 23.36 7.49 -6.19
CA GLY A 292 23.58 7.07 -4.80
C GLY A 292 23.79 5.55 -4.59
N ILE A 293 23.72 4.73 -5.63
CA ILE A 293 24.04 3.30 -5.57
C ILE A 293 25.24 3.08 -6.51
N PRO A 294 26.41 2.59 -6.02
CA PRO A 294 27.40 2.05 -6.93
C PRO A 294 26.74 0.91 -7.70
N ARG A 295 26.63 1.04 -9.01
CA ARG A 295 26.27 -0.09 -9.89
C ARG A 295 27.38 -1.14 -9.76
N TYR A 296 27.31 -2.00 -8.76
CA TYR A 296 27.89 -3.33 -8.90
C TYR A 296 26.97 -4.06 -9.86
N TYR A 297 27.36 -4.07 -11.13
CA TYR A 297 26.90 -5.10 -12.05
C TYR A 297 27.16 -6.44 -11.36
N THR A 298 26.11 -7.12 -10.93
CA THR A 298 26.13 -8.57 -10.80
C THR A 298 26.28 -9.11 -12.21
N MET A 299 27.53 -9.30 -12.63
CA MET A 299 27.81 -10.17 -13.76
C MET A 299 27.24 -11.53 -13.39
N ALA A 300 26.17 -11.90 -14.07
CA ALA A 300 25.74 -13.27 -14.15
C ALA A 300 26.95 -14.10 -14.57
N ASN A 301 27.29 -15.08 -13.74
CA ASN A 301 28.16 -16.17 -14.14
C ASN A 301 27.56 -16.81 -15.39
N SER A 302 28.19 -16.59 -16.54
CA SER A 302 28.29 -17.61 -17.57
C SER A 302 29.77 -17.71 -17.95
N PRO A 303 30.36 -18.92 -17.93
CA PRO A 303 31.80 -19.10 -17.96
C PRO A 303 32.36 -19.07 -19.37
N ALA A 304 33.62 -18.61 -19.46
CA ALA A 304 34.59 -18.78 -20.54
C ALA A 304 34.20 -18.10 -21.88
N ASP A 305 35.00 -17.20 -22.44
CA ASP A 305 36.37 -17.45 -22.85
C ASP A 305 37.21 -16.16 -22.99
N HIS A 306 38.51 -16.33 -22.73
CA HIS A 306 39.71 -15.56 -23.12
C HIS A 306 39.51 -14.44 -24.18
N GLN A 307 40.11 -13.25 -24.13
CA GLN A 307 41.49 -12.90 -23.79
C GLN A 307 41.68 -11.36 -23.89
N SER A 308 42.70 -10.86 -23.18
CA SER A 308 43.46 -9.58 -23.36
C SER A 308 42.88 -8.23 -22.90
N ASP A 309 43.63 -7.68 -21.95
CA ASP A 309 43.68 -6.36 -21.30
C ASP A 309 44.31 -5.27 -22.23
N PRO A 310 44.62 -4.03 -21.79
CA PRO A 310 43.75 -2.86 -21.72
C PRO A 310 44.24 -1.65 -22.55
N GLY A 311 43.35 -0.66 -22.72
CA GLY A 311 43.74 0.75 -22.83
C GLY A 311 43.86 1.35 -24.23
N SER A 312 42.96 2.28 -24.55
CA SER A 312 43.30 3.49 -25.30
C SER A 312 42.16 4.51 -25.25
N GLN A 313 42.46 5.65 -24.62
CA GLN A 313 41.75 6.91 -24.77
C GLN A 313 41.75 7.33 -26.24
N ILE A 314 40.62 7.82 -26.78
CA ILE A 314 40.61 8.83 -27.86
C ILE A 314 39.45 9.82 -27.60
N VAL A 315 39.81 11.09 -27.55
CA VAL A 315 39.03 12.33 -27.44
C VAL A 315 38.57 12.78 -28.85
N PRO A 316 37.52 13.60 -29.00
CA PRO A 316 36.63 13.62 -30.18
C PRO A 316 37.11 14.55 -31.29
N ASN A 317 36.48 14.44 -32.47
CA ASN A 317 36.58 15.45 -33.53
C ASN A 317 35.20 15.86 -34.04
N GLU A 318 34.95 17.17 -33.94
CA GLU A 318 33.97 17.95 -34.67
C GLU A 318 34.40 18.15 -36.14
N ASN A 319 33.43 18.31 -37.04
CA ASN A 319 33.35 19.32 -38.13
C ASN A 319 32.33 18.91 -39.22
N GLU A 320 31.13 19.52 -39.15
CA GLU A 320 30.34 20.28 -40.18
C GLU A 320 30.41 19.98 -41.71
N PRO A 321 29.51 20.53 -42.59
CA PRO A 321 28.05 20.80 -42.52
C PRO A 321 27.26 20.62 -43.87
N ALA A 322 25.93 20.89 -43.85
CA ALA A 322 24.99 21.36 -44.92
C ALA A 322 24.66 20.40 -46.13
N GLU A 323 23.47 20.32 -46.75
CA GLU A 323 22.56 21.34 -47.31
C GLU A 323 21.10 20.82 -47.61
N THR A 324 20.15 21.75 -47.41
CA THR A 324 18.85 22.12 -48.06
C THR A 324 17.97 21.28 -49.03
N SER A 325 16.68 21.71 -49.03
CA SER A 325 15.58 21.65 -50.05
C SER A 325 14.50 20.56 -49.83
N GLY A 326 13.18 20.77 -50.00
CA GLY A 326 12.32 21.88 -50.45
C GLY A 326 10.97 21.30 -50.95
N GLU A 327 9.88 22.08 -50.90
CA GLU A 327 8.54 21.91 -51.57
C GLU A 327 7.58 20.82 -51.01
N SER A 328 6.30 20.97 -50.65
CA SER A 328 5.11 21.85 -50.89
C SER A 328 3.95 21.05 -51.53
N GLU A 329 2.93 20.72 -50.71
CA GLU A 329 1.44 20.64 -50.90
C GLU A 329 0.78 20.17 -52.23
N PRO A 330 -0.51 19.66 -52.29
CA PRO A 330 -1.67 20.17 -51.52
C PRO A 330 -2.84 19.20 -51.12
N ASN A 331 -3.62 19.69 -50.15
CA ASN A 331 -5.08 19.62 -49.93
C ASN A 331 -5.92 18.38 -50.33
N GLU A 332 -6.63 17.84 -49.33
CA GLU A 332 -8.05 17.49 -49.48
C GLU A 332 -8.87 17.88 -48.23
N LYS A 333 -9.90 18.69 -48.45
CA LYS A 333 -10.89 19.15 -47.46
C LYS A 333 -11.92 18.05 -47.21
N CYS A 334 -12.25 17.80 -45.95
CA CYS A 334 -13.60 17.39 -45.56
C CYS A 334 -14.09 18.30 -44.43
N GLN A 335 -15.23 18.96 -44.69
CA GLN A 335 -16.02 19.70 -43.71
C GLN A 335 -16.45 18.75 -42.59
N SER A 336 -16.25 19.12 -41.32
CA SER A 336 -16.98 18.51 -40.21
C SER A 336 -18.10 19.44 -39.79
N ASP A 337 -19.32 18.96 -40.02
CA ASP A 337 -20.53 19.51 -39.44
C ASP A 337 -20.43 19.60 -37.91
N SER A 338 -21.21 20.54 -37.37
CA SER A 338 -21.41 20.83 -35.96
C SER A 338 -21.42 19.59 -35.05
N PHE A 339 -20.41 19.45 -34.20
CA PHE A 339 -20.49 18.58 -33.04
C PHE A 339 -21.13 19.34 -31.88
N ALA A 340 -22.42 19.03 -31.67
CA ALA A 340 -23.02 19.18 -30.37
C ALA A 340 -22.24 18.31 -29.36
N ASN A 341 -21.96 18.92 -28.21
CA ASN A 341 -21.36 18.34 -27.02
C ASN A 341 -22.03 17.01 -26.60
N PRO A 342 -21.25 15.99 -26.18
CA PRO A 342 -21.70 15.14 -25.09
C PRO A 342 -20.65 15.07 -23.96
N GLU A 343 -21.16 15.33 -22.76
CA GLU A 343 -20.59 15.09 -21.42
C GLU A 343 -19.90 13.70 -21.35
N HIS A 344 -18.57 13.64 -21.24
CA HIS A 344 -17.76 13.28 -20.03
C HIS A 344 -18.18 11.99 -19.27
N GLU A 345 -17.58 10.83 -19.61
CA GLU A 345 -17.50 9.64 -18.74
C GLU A 345 -16.40 8.66 -19.27
N TYR A 346 -15.19 8.64 -18.69
CA TYR A 346 -14.09 7.74 -19.12
C TYR A 346 -13.76 6.62 -18.10
N SER A 347 -14.78 6.01 -17.49
CA SER A 347 -14.67 4.61 -17.06
C SER A 347 -15.74 3.81 -17.81
N HIS A 348 -15.34 3.20 -18.92
CA HIS A 348 -16.23 2.30 -19.66
C HIS A 348 -16.16 0.91 -19.02
N SER A 349 -17.28 0.20 -19.00
CA SER A 349 -17.27 -1.23 -18.70
C SER A 349 -16.72 -1.98 -19.91
N ILE A 350 -15.87 -2.97 -19.66
CA ILE A 350 -15.34 -3.84 -20.71
C ILE A 350 -16.37 -4.93 -20.97
N TYR A 351 -16.83 -5.04 -22.22
CA TYR A 351 -17.76 -6.08 -22.64
C TYR A 351 -17.06 -7.04 -23.60
N ILE A 352 -17.03 -8.32 -23.26
CA ILE A 352 -16.46 -9.39 -24.08
C ILE A 352 -17.54 -10.45 -24.28
N ASN A 353 -17.84 -10.76 -25.54
CA ASN A 353 -18.87 -11.75 -25.89
C ASN A 353 -18.52 -12.46 -27.20
N SER A 354 -19.44 -13.30 -27.70
CA SER A 354 -19.27 -14.06 -28.93
C SER A 354 -19.08 -13.24 -30.21
N SER A 355 -19.45 -11.95 -30.18
CA SER A 355 -19.25 -11.04 -31.31
C SER A 355 -17.95 -10.24 -31.19
N THR A 356 -17.24 -10.35 -30.06
CA THR A 356 -15.98 -9.62 -29.83
C THR A 356 -14.86 -10.27 -30.64
N LYS A 357 -14.35 -9.54 -31.64
CA LYS A 357 -13.23 -10.00 -32.49
C LYS A 357 -11.90 -9.35 -32.15
N HIS A 358 -11.94 -8.16 -31.56
CA HIS A 358 -10.77 -7.43 -31.08
C HIS A 358 -11.10 -6.81 -29.72
N LEU A 359 -10.10 -6.77 -28.83
CA LEU A 359 -10.22 -6.07 -27.56
C LEU A 359 -10.15 -4.54 -27.80
N PRO A 360 -10.85 -3.73 -26.99
CA PRO A 360 -10.83 -2.28 -27.14
C PRO A 360 -9.39 -1.75 -26.94
N GLU A 361 -9.04 -0.64 -27.58
CA GLU A 361 -7.78 0.02 -27.28
C GLU A 361 -7.84 0.63 -25.88
N ILE A 362 -6.91 0.23 -25.02
CA ILE A 362 -6.72 0.82 -23.70
C ILE A 362 -5.44 1.65 -23.76
N PHE A 363 -5.56 2.94 -23.45
CA PHE A 363 -4.41 3.82 -23.33
C PHE A 363 -3.49 3.32 -22.20
N ASP A 364 -2.17 3.45 -22.40
CA ASP A 364 -1.12 2.90 -21.51
C ASP A 364 -1.18 3.32 -20.04
N THR A 365 -2.09 4.22 -19.68
CA THR A 365 -2.27 4.81 -18.34
C THR A 365 -3.52 4.32 -17.61
N ILE A 366 -4.34 3.44 -18.19
CA ILE A 366 -5.59 3.00 -17.55
C ILE A 366 -5.32 1.79 -16.66
N ASP A 367 -5.29 2.06 -15.35
CA ASP A 367 -5.30 1.04 -14.30
C ASP A 367 -6.73 0.68 -13.84
N THR A 368 -7.72 1.49 -14.22
CA THR A 368 -9.08 1.49 -13.69
C THR A 368 -10.14 1.37 -14.78
N VAL A 369 -11.09 0.43 -14.60
CA VAL A 369 -12.28 0.31 -15.46
C VAL A 369 -13.56 0.25 -14.63
N LYS A 370 -14.70 0.57 -15.26
CA LYS A 370 -15.98 0.58 -14.54
C LYS A 370 -16.41 -0.81 -14.11
N GLY A 371 -16.19 -1.81 -14.95
CA GLY A 371 -16.50 -3.21 -14.65
C GLY A 371 -16.11 -4.09 -15.83
N VAL A 372 -16.22 -5.40 -15.66
CA VAL A 372 -15.96 -6.37 -16.73
C VAL A 372 -17.14 -7.30 -16.85
N ILE A 373 -17.66 -7.45 -18.06
CA ILE A 373 -18.76 -8.34 -18.38
C ILE A 373 -18.32 -9.24 -19.53
N MET A 374 -18.13 -10.52 -19.21
CA MET A 374 -17.81 -11.58 -20.17
C MET A 374 -19.02 -12.49 -20.30
N GLU A 375 -19.67 -12.49 -21.47
CA GLU A 375 -20.90 -13.23 -21.71
C GLU A 375 -20.85 -14.06 -23.00
N GLY A 376 -20.97 -15.38 -22.86
CA GLY A 376 -20.95 -16.30 -24.00
C GLY A 376 -19.53 -16.73 -24.41
N PRO A 377 -19.43 -17.72 -25.32
CA PRO A 377 -18.14 -18.18 -25.84
C PRO A 377 -17.48 -17.05 -26.65
N SER A 378 -16.17 -16.89 -26.50
CA SER A 378 -15.39 -15.89 -27.25
C SER A 378 -14.20 -16.53 -27.96
N ASP A 379 -13.81 -15.96 -29.09
CA ASP A 379 -12.62 -16.38 -29.84
C ASP A 379 -11.34 -15.72 -29.31
N ILE A 380 -11.46 -14.72 -28.42
CA ILE A 380 -10.31 -14.04 -27.82
C ILE A 380 -9.57 -15.02 -26.90
N THR A 381 -8.28 -15.19 -27.12
CA THR A 381 -7.46 -16.14 -26.39
C THR A 381 -7.14 -15.67 -24.98
N VAL A 382 -6.86 -16.61 -24.07
CA VAL A 382 -6.38 -16.31 -22.71
C VAL A 382 -5.08 -15.47 -22.74
N HIS A 383 -4.22 -15.67 -23.74
CA HIS A 383 -2.99 -14.88 -23.88
C HIS A 383 -3.28 -13.41 -24.18
N GLU A 384 -4.17 -13.14 -25.14
CA GLU A 384 -4.60 -11.78 -25.48
C GLU A 384 -5.26 -11.09 -24.28
N LEU A 385 -6.15 -11.80 -23.58
CA LEU A 385 -6.76 -11.30 -22.35
C LEU A 385 -5.72 -11.01 -21.28
N LYS A 386 -4.70 -11.86 -21.12
CA LYS A 386 -3.66 -11.65 -20.11
C LYS A 386 -2.85 -10.39 -20.39
N VAL A 387 -2.44 -10.16 -21.64
CA VAL A 387 -1.73 -8.92 -22.02
C VAL A 387 -2.61 -7.70 -21.81
N PHE A 388 -3.88 -7.81 -22.18
CA PHE A 388 -4.85 -6.72 -22.06
C PHE A 388 -5.17 -6.36 -20.60
N PHE A 389 -5.39 -7.36 -19.74
CA PHE A 389 -5.69 -7.15 -18.32
C PHE A 389 -4.45 -6.99 -17.44
N GLU A 390 -3.22 -7.10 -17.98
CA GLU A 390 -1.98 -6.96 -17.20
C GLU A 390 -1.89 -5.61 -16.47
N LYS A 391 -2.39 -4.55 -17.10
CA LYS A 391 -2.39 -3.19 -16.56
C LYS A 391 -3.69 -2.84 -15.82
N ILE A 392 -4.76 -3.63 -15.97
CA ILE A 392 -6.08 -3.35 -15.39
C ILE A 392 -6.22 -4.10 -14.08
N ILE A 393 -6.11 -3.37 -12.98
CA ILE A 393 -6.10 -3.95 -11.64
C ILE A 393 -7.20 -3.37 -10.74
N PHE A 394 -7.91 -2.31 -11.18
CA PHE A 394 -9.03 -1.68 -10.46
C PHE A 394 -10.35 -1.79 -11.22
N PHE A 395 -11.39 -2.23 -10.52
CA PHE A 395 -12.75 -2.36 -11.04
C PHE A 395 -13.74 -1.58 -10.15
N GLN A 396 -14.42 -0.57 -10.71
CA GLN A 396 -15.38 0.28 -9.97
C GLN A 396 -16.80 -0.32 -9.87
N ASP A 397 -16.97 -1.55 -10.31
CA ASP A 397 -18.21 -2.32 -10.29
C ASP A 397 -17.84 -3.80 -10.47
N SER A 398 -18.86 -4.65 -10.65
CA SER A 398 -18.68 -6.09 -10.67
C SER A 398 -17.86 -6.61 -11.87
N ILE A 399 -17.14 -7.71 -11.61
CA ILE A 399 -16.63 -8.63 -12.63
C ILE A 399 -17.66 -9.74 -12.81
N ILE A 400 -18.19 -9.87 -14.02
CA ILE A 400 -19.21 -10.86 -14.39
C ILE A 400 -18.62 -11.76 -15.47
N VAL A 401 -18.56 -13.06 -15.20
CA VAL A 401 -18.11 -14.10 -16.14
C VAL A 401 -19.20 -15.15 -16.24
N ASN A 402 -19.94 -15.12 -17.35
CA ASN A 402 -21.12 -15.94 -17.55
C ASN A 402 -21.09 -16.67 -18.89
N ASN A 403 -21.31 -17.99 -18.87
CA ASN A 403 -21.45 -18.80 -20.09
C ASN A 403 -20.26 -18.71 -21.06
N THR A 404 -19.04 -18.59 -20.54
CA THR A 404 -17.82 -18.48 -21.33
C THR A 404 -17.20 -19.85 -21.63
N ASN A 405 -16.31 -19.90 -22.62
CA ASN A 405 -15.57 -21.10 -23.02
C ASN A 405 -14.19 -21.23 -22.35
N TYR A 406 -13.81 -20.30 -21.45
CA TYR A 406 -12.53 -20.29 -20.76
C TYR A 406 -12.45 -21.39 -19.69
N ASP A 407 -11.26 -22.00 -19.54
CA ASP A 407 -11.01 -22.99 -18.50
C ASP A 407 -10.23 -22.45 -17.28
N ASP A 408 -9.78 -21.19 -17.36
CA ASP A 408 -9.01 -20.46 -16.35
C ASP A 408 -9.26 -18.95 -16.47
N LEU A 409 -9.49 -18.25 -15.35
CA LEU A 409 -9.66 -16.79 -15.30
C LEU A 409 -8.44 -16.06 -14.71
N SER A 410 -7.26 -16.71 -14.65
CA SER A 410 -6.01 -16.11 -14.14
C SER A 410 -5.51 -14.88 -14.89
N PHE A 411 -6.08 -14.57 -16.05
CA PHE A 411 -5.85 -13.32 -16.76
C PHE A 411 -6.49 -12.11 -16.06
N LEU A 412 -7.53 -12.31 -15.23
CA LEU A 412 -8.10 -11.27 -14.39
C LEU A 412 -7.31 -11.20 -13.08
N ASN A 413 -6.65 -10.06 -12.83
CA ASN A 413 -5.85 -9.82 -11.65
C ASN A 413 -6.38 -8.62 -10.84
N PRO A 414 -7.60 -8.69 -10.27
CA PRO A 414 -8.14 -7.59 -9.51
C PRO A 414 -7.36 -7.36 -8.23
N TYR A 415 -6.80 -6.17 -8.08
CA TYR A 415 -6.29 -5.65 -6.83
C TYR A 415 -7.43 -5.02 -5.99
N LEU A 416 -8.45 -4.48 -6.65
CA LEU A 416 -9.61 -3.82 -6.02
C LEU A 416 -10.88 -4.01 -6.85
N ILE A 417 -11.99 -4.29 -6.17
CA ILE A 417 -13.33 -4.28 -6.77
C ILE A 417 -14.28 -3.56 -5.81
N GLU A 418 -14.69 -2.34 -6.16
CA GLU A 418 -15.63 -1.55 -5.38
C GLU A 418 -16.97 -1.52 -6.11
N SER A 419 -17.97 -2.30 -5.68
CA SER A 419 -19.32 -2.14 -6.22
C SER A 419 -20.20 -1.43 -5.20
N VAL A 420 -20.65 -0.23 -5.54
CA VAL A 420 -21.60 0.54 -4.72
C VAL A 420 -23.05 0.08 -4.92
N LYS A 421 -23.31 -0.69 -5.99
CA LYS A 421 -24.66 -1.03 -6.44
C LYS A 421 -25.00 -2.51 -6.30
N ASN A 422 -24.01 -3.40 -6.40
CA ASN A 422 -24.25 -4.83 -6.43
C ASN A 422 -23.82 -5.50 -5.11
N LYS A 423 -24.66 -6.42 -4.62
CA LYS A 423 -24.32 -7.28 -3.47
C LYS A 423 -23.11 -8.18 -3.77
N PHE A 424 -22.91 -8.53 -5.05
CA PHE A 424 -21.84 -9.39 -5.51
C PHE A 424 -20.87 -8.63 -6.41
N THR A 425 -19.59 -8.63 -6.05
CA THR A 425 -18.51 -7.98 -6.81
C THR A 425 -17.88 -8.89 -7.84
N ILE A 426 -17.93 -10.20 -7.62
CA ILE A 426 -17.48 -11.21 -8.58
C ILE A 426 -18.62 -12.21 -8.77
N ILE A 427 -19.04 -12.39 -10.01
CA ILE A 427 -20.10 -13.32 -10.40
C ILE A 427 -19.55 -14.23 -11.48
N ILE A 428 -19.44 -15.53 -11.19
CA ILE A 428 -18.91 -16.55 -12.11
C ILE A 428 -19.97 -17.65 -12.25
N MET A 429 -20.65 -17.70 -13.39
CA MET A 429 -21.78 -18.61 -13.57
C MET A 429 -21.80 -19.32 -14.91
N ASN A 430 -22.34 -20.54 -14.94
CA ASN A 430 -22.64 -21.27 -16.18
C ASN A 430 -21.43 -21.49 -17.10
N ASN A 431 -20.19 -21.57 -16.60
CA ASN A 431 -19.01 -21.76 -17.45
C ASN A 431 -18.68 -23.26 -17.53
N PRO A 432 -19.06 -23.97 -18.62
CA PRO A 432 -18.98 -25.44 -18.68
C PRO A 432 -17.55 -25.97 -18.68
N ASN A 433 -16.59 -25.16 -19.14
CA ASN A 433 -15.18 -25.56 -19.28
C ASN A 433 -14.31 -25.10 -18.11
N LEU A 434 -14.85 -24.27 -17.20
CA LEU A 434 -14.06 -23.63 -16.15
C LEU A 434 -13.57 -24.66 -15.13
N LYS A 435 -12.24 -24.86 -15.07
CA LYS A 435 -11.61 -25.85 -14.17
C LYS A 435 -11.06 -25.21 -12.89
N ARG A 436 -10.65 -23.95 -12.98
CA ARG A 436 -10.13 -23.17 -11.86
C ARG A 436 -10.52 -21.71 -12.02
N ILE A 437 -10.77 -21.03 -10.90
CA ILE A 437 -10.95 -19.57 -10.93
C ILE A 437 -9.65 -18.92 -11.39
N GLY A 438 -8.50 -19.32 -10.82
CA GLY A 438 -7.17 -18.81 -11.23
C GLY A 438 -6.91 -17.33 -10.92
N MET A 439 -7.94 -16.53 -10.67
CA MET A 439 -7.82 -15.14 -10.20
C MET A 439 -7.13 -15.11 -8.83
N PRO A 440 -6.10 -14.28 -8.62
CA PRO A 440 -5.38 -14.17 -7.36
C PRO A 440 -6.18 -13.36 -6.33
N ILE A 441 -7.38 -13.80 -5.98
CA ILE A 441 -8.32 -13.09 -5.09
C ILE A 441 -7.70 -12.82 -3.71
N LYS A 442 -6.76 -13.65 -3.23
CA LYS A 442 -6.01 -13.42 -1.99
C LYS A 442 -5.22 -12.10 -1.99
N ASN A 443 -4.86 -11.59 -3.18
CA ASN A 443 -4.15 -10.33 -3.35
C ASN A 443 -5.12 -9.15 -3.56
N CYS A 444 -6.43 -9.39 -3.63
CA CYS A 444 -7.41 -8.33 -3.76
C CYS A 444 -7.65 -7.66 -2.40
N ARG A 445 -7.11 -6.45 -2.23
CA ARG A 445 -7.09 -5.73 -0.95
C ARG A 445 -8.43 -5.09 -0.61
N PHE A 446 -9.19 -4.72 -1.63
CA PHE A 446 -10.39 -3.90 -1.53
C PHE A 446 -11.53 -4.49 -2.38
N CYS A 447 -11.65 -5.82 -2.40
CA CYS A 447 -12.80 -6.51 -2.99
C CYS A 447 -13.97 -6.47 -2.00
N TYR A 448 -14.81 -5.44 -2.08
CA TYR A 448 -15.94 -5.27 -1.17
C TYR A 448 -17.21 -5.89 -1.74
N GLY A 449 -17.52 -7.12 -1.37
CA GLY A 449 -18.76 -7.77 -1.80
C GLY A 449 -18.70 -9.28 -1.70
N TRP A 450 -19.84 -9.90 -1.98
CA TRP A 450 -19.94 -11.35 -1.97
C TRP A 450 -19.44 -11.89 -3.31
N ILE A 451 -18.83 -13.07 -3.30
CA ILE A 451 -18.50 -13.80 -4.52
C ILE A 451 -19.63 -14.80 -4.78
N ARG A 452 -20.18 -14.80 -6.00
CA ARG A 452 -21.19 -15.77 -6.43
C ARG A 452 -20.59 -16.70 -7.48
N ILE A 453 -20.55 -17.99 -7.18
CA ILE A 453 -20.06 -19.03 -8.09
C ILE A 453 -21.14 -20.10 -8.19
N GLU A 454 -21.72 -20.29 -9.37
CA GLU A 454 -22.84 -21.21 -9.59
C GLU A 454 -22.73 -21.90 -10.96
N ASP A 455 -23.19 -23.15 -11.05
CA ASP A 455 -23.32 -23.88 -12.33
C ASP A 455 -22.03 -23.94 -13.18
N ASN A 456 -20.88 -24.13 -12.53
CA ASN A 456 -19.58 -24.37 -13.20
C ASN A 456 -19.15 -25.84 -12.96
N PRO A 457 -19.55 -26.80 -13.81
CA PRO A 457 -19.52 -28.24 -13.50
C PRO A 457 -18.12 -28.85 -13.39
N LEU A 458 -17.08 -28.18 -13.92
CA LEU A 458 -15.70 -28.65 -13.88
C LEU A 458 -14.83 -27.92 -12.83
N LEU A 459 -15.42 -26.99 -12.09
CA LEU A 459 -14.73 -26.19 -11.09
C LEU A 459 -14.72 -26.95 -9.75
N ASP A 460 -13.53 -27.35 -9.30
CA ASP A 460 -13.30 -28.05 -8.02
C ASP A 460 -13.35 -27.10 -6.81
#